data_AF-J4WUK0-F1
#
_entry.id   AF-J4WUK0-F1
#
_cell.length_a   1.000
_cell.length_b   1.000
_cell.length_c   1.000
_cell.angle_alpha   90.00
_cell.angle_beta   90.00
_cell.angle_gamma   90.00
#
_symmetry.space_group_name_H-M   'P 1'
#
loop_
_entity.id
_entity.type
_entity.pdbx_description
1 polymer ?
#
loop_
_entity_poly.entity_id
_entity_poly.type
_entity_poly.pdbx_seq_one_letter_code
_entity_poly.pdbx_strand_id
1 'polypeptide(L)'
;MHELQFLILTVIVLALLFDFINGFHDTANAIATSVSTRAIKPAHAIIMAAALNFLGAIYSTGVAKTIGGDIVASAEMVDEHIIIAALMGSIVWNLFTWYVAMPSSSSHALVGGIIGAVLVSTGSTGLNFIGIGKIVLSLIASPLLAIFSGFIVMTVLFLLFGRFAPSALNGRFKKMQILSAATMAFSHGSNDAQKSMGIITLALLSGGYLSSFEVPDYVKFLCAAAMACGTALGGWRIIRTIGGKIFKLEPISGFAADLNSSIVIFSATLLHLPVSTTHVVSGSIMGVGTAKRIRAVRWGVAQQMLVAWVLTIPCTAVMGALAYQIVLWIF
;
A
#
# COMPACT_ATOMS: atom_id res chain seq x y z
N MET A 1 15.54 31.47 -3.21
CA MET A 1 14.11 31.32 -3.57
C MET A 1 13.91 30.40 -4.78
N HIS A 2 14.61 30.58 -5.90
CA HIS A 2 14.43 29.71 -7.08
C HIS A 2 14.85 28.26 -6.87
N GLU A 3 15.93 28.01 -6.13
CA GLU A 3 16.42 26.65 -5.84
C GLU A 3 15.46 25.85 -4.96
N LEU A 4 15.01 26.41 -3.84
CA LEU A 4 14.00 25.79 -2.97
C LEU A 4 12.70 25.47 -3.72
N GLN A 5 12.23 26.39 -4.58
CA GLN A 5 11.05 26.15 -5.42
C GLN A 5 11.26 24.96 -6.37
N PHE A 6 12.45 24.85 -6.95
CA PHE A 6 12.82 23.74 -7.84
C PHE A 6 12.89 22.40 -7.09
N LEU A 7 13.45 22.39 -5.87
CA LEU A 7 13.50 21.21 -5.02
C LEU A 7 12.10 20.74 -4.61
N ILE A 8 11.24 21.65 -4.15
CA ILE A 8 9.85 21.31 -3.78
C ILE A 8 9.07 20.79 -4.99
N LEU A 9 9.22 21.42 -6.16
CA LEU A 9 8.60 20.92 -7.38
C LEU A 9 9.08 19.51 -7.72
N THR A 10 10.38 19.24 -7.54
CA THR A 10 10.97 17.91 -7.73
C THR A 10 10.38 16.90 -6.75
N VAL A 11 10.24 17.25 -5.46
CA VAL A 11 9.57 16.41 -4.46
C VAL A 11 8.14 16.10 -4.88
N ILE A 12 7.35 17.10 -5.30
CA ILE A 12 5.97 16.91 -5.74
C ILE A 12 5.92 15.94 -6.92
N VAL A 13 6.75 16.14 -7.94
CA VAL A 13 6.79 15.27 -9.12
C VAL A 13 7.18 13.85 -8.74
N LEU A 14 8.20 13.66 -7.91
CA LEU A 14 8.63 12.33 -7.46
C LEU A 14 7.58 11.65 -6.58
N ALA A 15 6.92 12.38 -5.68
CA ALA A 15 5.87 11.83 -4.83
C ALA A 15 4.65 11.41 -5.65
N LEU A 16 4.24 12.22 -6.64
CA LEU A 16 3.17 11.83 -7.57
C LEU A 16 3.57 10.66 -8.47
N LEU A 17 4.84 10.60 -8.90
CA LEU A 17 5.37 9.44 -9.63
C LEU A 17 5.36 8.19 -8.75
N PHE A 18 5.76 8.29 -7.49
CA PHE A 18 5.68 7.20 -6.52
C PHE A 18 4.24 6.74 -6.33
N ASP A 19 3.27 7.66 -6.19
CA ASP A 19 1.86 7.33 -6.00
C ASP A 19 1.24 6.68 -7.25
N PHE A 20 1.63 7.16 -8.43
CA PHE A 20 1.27 6.56 -9.70
C PHE A 20 1.85 5.15 -9.85
N ILE A 21 3.13 4.98 -9.49
CA ILE A 21 3.78 3.66 -9.48
C ILE A 21 3.05 2.72 -8.54
N ASN A 22 2.73 3.21 -7.35
CA ASN A 22 1.97 2.45 -6.37
C ASN A 22 0.59 2.05 -6.91
N GLY A 23 -0.12 2.97 -7.55
CA GLY A 23 -1.41 2.71 -8.18
C GLY A 23 -1.37 1.53 -9.16
N PHE A 24 -0.39 1.49 -10.08
CA PHE A 24 -0.30 0.38 -11.03
C PHE A 24 0.25 -0.91 -10.38
N HIS A 25 1.20 -0.79 -9.46
CA HIS A 25 1.83 -1.92 -8.76
C HIS A 25 0.78 -2.68 -7.94
N ASP A 26 -0.01 -1.93 -7.18
CA ASP A 26 -0.97 -2.46 -6.21
C ASP A 26 -2.40 -2.53 -6.76
N THR A 27 -2.61 -2.23 -8.05
CA THR A 27 -3.84 -2.59 -8.77
C THR A 27 -4.18 -4.07 -8.53
N ALA A 28 -3.18 -4.94 -8.51
CA ALA A 28 -3.37 -6.36 -8.26
C ALA A 28 -4.02 -6.65 -6.90
N ASN A 29 -3.73 -5.87 -5.86
CA ASN A 29 -4.32 -6.03 -4.54
C ASN A 29 -5.83 -5.75 -4.54
N ALA A 30 -6.29 -4.82 -5.38
CA ALA A 30 -7.70 -4.44 -5.46
C ALA A 30 -8.55 -5.35 -6.37
N ILE A 31 -7.96 -5.92 -7.43
CA ILE A 31 -8.76 -6.62 -8.47
C ILE A 31 -8.36 -8.06 -8.77
N ALA A 32 -7.19 -8.56 -8.33
CA ALA A 32 -6.73 -9.89 -8.74
C ALA A 32 -7.67 -11.02 -8.29
N THR A 33 -8.28 -10.89 -7.12
CA THR A 33 -9.25 -11.84 -6.56
C THR A 33 -10.54 -11.91 -7.38
N SER A 34 -11.15 -10.78 -7.70
CA SER A 34 -12.42 -10.70 -8.44
C SER A 34 -12.25 -11.02 -9.94
N VAL A 35 -11.08 -10.74 -10.49
CA VAL A 35 -10.71 -11.14 -11.85
C VAL A 35 -10.39 -12.64 -11.94
N SER A 36 -9.64 -13.19 -10.98
CA SER A 36 -9.27 -14.62 -10.99
C SER A 36 -10.47 -15.56 -10.82
N THR A 37 -11.46 -15.18 -10.01
CA THR A 37 -12.73 -15.92 -9.86
C THR A 37 -13.70 -15.71 -11.03
N ARG A 38 -13.36 -14.82 -11.98
CA ARG A 38 -14.22 -14.39 -13.08
C ARG A 38 -15.56 -13.83 -12.57
N ALA A 39 -15.52 -13.04 -11.50
CA ALA A 39 -16.66 -12.28 -11.00
C ALA A 39 -16.89 -11.01 -11.85
N ILE A 40 -15.81 -10.35 -12.27
CA ILE A 40 -15.82 -9.14 -13.10
C ILE A 40 -14.82 -9.27 -14.25
N LYS A 41 -15.13 -8.65 -15.40
CA LYS A 41 -14.19 -8.56 -16.52
C LYS A 41 -13.05 -7.60 -16.15
N PRO A 42 -11.79 -7.92 -16.50
CA PRO A 42 -10.63 -7.11 -16.12
C PRO A 42 -10.75 -5.61 -16.42
N ALA A 43 -11.23 -5.22 -17.60
CA ALA A 43 -11.40 -3.81 -17.96
C ALA A 43 -12.37 -3.06 -17.03
N HIS A 44 -13.47 -3.70 -16.63
CA HIS A 44 -14.43 -3.09 -15.72
C HIS A 44 -13.88 -3.03 -14.28
N ALA A 45 -13.10 -4.04 -13.89
CA ALA A 45 -12.43 -4.06 -12.59
C ALA A 45 -11.44 -2.91 -12.46
N ILE A 46 -10.65 -2.63 -13.51
CA ILE A 46 -9.69 -1.52 -13.54
C ILE A 46 -10.40 -0.17 -13.39
N ILE A 47 -11.46 0.07 -14.17
CA ILE A 47 -12.23 1.34 -14.09
C ILE A 47 -12.82 1.52 -12.69
N MET A 48 -13.44 0.47 -12.15
CA MET A 48 -14.00 0.47 -10.80
C MET A 48 -12.92 0.75 -9.74
N ALA A 49 -11.77 0.07 -9.83
CA ALA A 49 -10.69 0.25 -8.87
C ALA A 49 -10.07 1.64 -8.96
N ALA A 50 -9.86 2.20 -10.16
CA ALA A 50 -9.34 3.55 -10.32
C ALA A 50 -10.28 4.60 -9.71
N ALA A 51 -11.59 4.51 -10.00
CA ALA A 51 -12.58 5.43 -9.44
C ALA A 51 -12.69 5.33 -7.92
N LEU A 52 -12.68 4.11 -7.37
CA LEU A 52 -12.79 3.90 -5.93
C LEU A 52 -11.49 4.21 -5.18
N ASN A 53 -10.32 3.96 -5.78
CA ASN A 53 -9.04 4.43 -5.24
C ASN A 53 -9.04 5.96 -5.12
N PHE A 54 -9.50 6.66 -6.17
CA PHE A 54 -9.66 8.12 -6.13
C PHE A 54 -10.58 8.56 -4.98
N LEU A 55 -11.79 8.01 -4.90
CA LEU A 55 -12.76 8.37 -3.86
C LEU A 55 -12.26 8.04 -2.45
N GLY A 56 -11.58 6.91 -2.30
CA GLY A 56 -10.94 6.49 -1.04
C GLY A 56 -9.85 7.47 -0.63
N ALA A 57 -8.99 7.89 -1.56
CA ALA A 57 -7.95 8.88 -1.30
C ALA A 57 -8.54 10.23 -0.86
N ILE A 58 -9.67 10.65 -1.43
CA ILE A 58 -10.36 11.87 -1.02
C ILE A 58 -11.03 11.75 0.37
N TYR A 59 -11.21 10.55 0.92
CA TYR A 59 -11.97 10.36 2.16
C TYR A 59 -11.24 10.80 3.44
N SER A 60 -9.93 10.57 3.55
CA SER A 60 -9.19 10.76 4.81
C SER A 60 -7.78 11.32 4.60
N THR A 61 -7.21 11.93 5.64
CA THR A 61 -5.84 12.48 5.67
C THR A 61 -5.06 12.08 6.94
N GLY A 62 -5.63 11.21 7.79
CA GLY A 62 -4.99 10.81 9.05
C GLY A 62 -3.71 10.00 8.89
N VAL A 63 -3.67 9.07 7.93
CA VAL A 63 -2.45 8.30 7.61
C VAL A 63 -1.35 9.22 7.09
N ALA A 64 -1.70 10.27 6.35
CA ALA A 64 -0.74 11.26 5.85
C ALA A 64 -0.03 11.98 7.02
N LYS A 65 -0.78 12.30 8.09
CA LYS A 65 -0.21 12.89 9.32
C LYS A 65 0.78 11.96 10.00
N THR A 66 0.47 10.68 10.10
CA THR A 66 1.42 9.70 10.66
C THR A 66 2.64 9.51 9.76
N ILE A 67 2.49 9.41 8.43
CA ILE A 67 3.65 9.25 7.53
C ILE A 67 4.55 10.49 7.54
N GLY A 68 3.98 11.69 7.47
CA GLY A 68 4.76 12.93 7.43
C GLY A 68 5.29 13.36 8.80
N GLY A 69 4.66 12.96 9.91
CA GLY A 69 5.01 13.41 11.25
C GLY A 69 5.70 12.38 12.17
N ASP A 70 5.44 11.08 12.00
CA ASP A 70 5.90 10.05 12.95
C ASP A 70 7.24 9.42 12.54
N ILE A 71 7.76 9.64 11.33
CA ILE A 71 9.05 9.05 10.89
C ILE A 71 10.25 9.93 11.30
N VAL A 72 10.08 11.25 11.19
CA VAL A 72 11.14 12.25 11.39
C VAL A 72 10.94 12.94 12.74
N ALA A 73 12.03 13.27 13.43
CA ALA A 73 11.98 13.91 14.74
C ALA A 73 11.46 15.37 14.70
N SER A 74 11.81 16.14 13.66
CA SER A 74 11.21 17.44 13.37
C SER A 74 11.29 17.77 11.88
N ALA A 75 10.32 18.54 11.36
CA ALA A 75 10.33 18.97 9.96
C ALA A 75 11.55 19.85 9.61
N GLU A 76 12.12 20.55 10.59
CA GLU A 76 13.32 21.40 10.41
C GLU A 76 14.60 20.58 10.19
N MET A 77 14.63 19.30 10.61
CA MET A 77 15.77 18.42 10.41
C MET A 77 15.74 17.68 9.07
N VAL A 78 14.70 17.87 8.26
CA VAL A 78 14.58 17.21 6.96
C VAL A 78 14.36 18.26 5.88
N ASP A 79 15.38 18.44 5.06
CA ASP A 79 15.31 19.27 3.86
C ASP A 79 14.76 18.49 2.66
N GLU A 80 14.55 19.21 1.56
CA GLU A 80 14.00 18.64 0.35
C GLU A 80 14.95 17.63 -0.31
N HIS A 81 16.28 17.75 -0.13
CA HIS A 81 17.26 16.78 -0.65
C HIS A 81 17.06 15.40 -0.03
N ILE A 82 16.84 15.35 1.29
CA ILE A 82 16.55 14.11 2.01
C ILE A 82 15.25 13.46 1.49
N ILE A 83 14.20 14.27 1.27
CA ILE A 83 12.91 13.78 0.80
C ILE A 83 13.03 13.25 -0.65
N ILE A 84 13.73 13.96 -1.53
CA ILE A 84 14.02 13.53 -2.90
C ILE A 84 14.75 12.18 -2.88
N ALA A 85 15.81 12.06 -2.06
CA ALA A 85 16.59 10.84 -1.93
C ALA A 85 15.75 9.65 -1.43
N ALA A 86 14.92 9.88 -0.41
CA ALA A 86 14.01 8.86 0.10
C ALA A 86 13.05 8.37 -0.99
N LEU A 87 12.39 9.29 -1.70
CA LEU A 87 11.47 8.96 -2.79
C LEU A 87 12.17 8.23 -3.94
N MET A 88 13.36 8.66 -4.34
CA MET A 88 14.16 7.98 -5.37
C MET A 88 14.47 6.54 -4.97
N GLY A 89 14.95 6.31 -3.74
CA GLY A 89 15.25 4.97 -3.24
C GLY A 89 14.02 4.06 -3.25
N SER A 90 12.88 4.58 -2.79
CA SER A 90 11.61 3.84 -2.78
C SER A 90 11.07 3.56 -4.18
N ILE A 91 11.15 4.51 -5.11
CA ILE A 91 10.74 4.36 -6.51
C ILE A 91 11.58 3.28 -7.20
N VAL A 92 12.91 3.35 -7.06
CA VAL A 92 13.83 2.38 -7.66
C VAL A 92 13.50 0.97 -7.18
N TRP A 93 13.28 0.79 -5.87
CA TRP A 93 12.88 -0.50 -5.31
C TRP A 93 11.54 -0.99 -5.87
N ASN A 94 10.51 -0.13 -5.87
CA ASN A 94 9.19 -0.50 -6.37
C ASN A 94 9.21 -0.92 -7.85
N LEU A 95 9.98 -0.21 -8.69
CA LEU A 95 10.17 -0.57 -10.10
C LEU A 95 10.94 -1.88 -10.25
N PHE A 96 11.97 -2.09 -9.44
CA PHE A 96 12.72 -3.34 -9.42
C PHE A 96 11.82 -4.52 -9.05
N THR A 97 11.06 -4.42 -7.95
CA THR A 97 10.18 -5.50 -7.48
C THR A 97 9.04 -5.78 -8.47
N TRP A 98 8.51 -4.75 -9.11
CA TRP A 98 7.58 -4.91 -10.21
C TRP A 98 8.19 -5.67 -11.39
N TYR A 99 9.42 -5.30 -11.79
CA TYR A 99 10.10 -5.91 -12.92
C TYR A 99 10.33 -7.42 -12.71
N VAL A 100 10.76 -7.82 -11.50
CA VAL A 100 10.95 -9.23 -11.13
C VAL A 100 9.66 -9.92 -10.67
N ALA A 101 8.51 -9.24 -10.72
CA ALA A 101 7.20 -9.72 -10.27
C ALA A 101 7.19 -10.23 -8.81
N MET A 102 7.96 -9.58 -7.94
CA MET A 102 7.98 -9.82 -6.50
C MET A 102 6.89 -8.99 -5.82
N PRO A 103 5.99 -9.61 -5.03
CA PRO A 103 4.96 -8.88 -4.28
C PRO A 103 5.61 -8.13 -3.11
N SER A 104 5.99 -6.88 -3.38
CA SER A 104 6.59 -5.93 -2.43
C SER A 104 5.53 -4.98 -1.86
N SER A 105 5.89 -4.28 -0.78
CA SER A 105 5.08 -3.23 -0.16
C SER A 105 5.70 -1.86 -0.39
N SER A 106 4.97 -1.00 -1.10
CA SER A 106 5.33 0.41 -1.26
C SER A 106 5.41 1.14 0.09
N SER A 107 4.58 0.75 1.07
CA SER A 107 4.63 1.29 2.44
C SER A 107 5.97 1.02 3.12
N HIS A 108 6.47 -0.22 3.03
CA HIS A 108 7.77 -0.59 3.59
C HIS A 108 8.90 0.10 2.81
N ALA A 109 8.76 0.18 1.48
CA ALA A 109 9.74 0.83 0.63
C ALA A 109 9.91 2.31 0.98
N LEU A 110 8.81 3.02 1.21
CA LEU A 110 8.80 4.44 1.62
C LEU A 110 9.42 4.63 3.02
N VAL A 111 8.97 3.86 4.01
CA VAL A 111 9.48 3.94 5.38
C VAL A 111 10.98 3.67 5.41
N GLY A 112 11.45 2.61 4.76
CA GLY A 112 12.88 2.31 4.68
C GLY A 112 13.66 3.40 3.95
N GLY A 113 13.17 3.89 2.81
CA GLY A 113 13.80 4.96 2.04
C GLY A 113 14.04 6.24 2.87
N ILE A 114 13.03 6.66 3.65
CA ILE A 114 13.14 7.82 4.54
C ILE A 114 14.12 7.54 5.67
N ILE A 115 14.02 6.38 6.34
CA ILE A 115 14.93 6.00 7.42
C ILE A 115 16.38 6.06 6.93
N GLY A 116 16.67 5.50 5.77
CA GLY A 116 18.02 5.48 5.20
C GLY A 116 18.56 6.84 4.82
N ALA A 117 17.75 7.66 4.14
CA ALA A 117 18.14 9.01 3.74
C ALA A 117 18.41 9.90 4.96
N VAL A 118 17.51 9.89 5.95
CA VAL A 118 17.64 10.67 7.20
C VAL A 118 18.83 10.23 8.03
N LEU A 119 19.06 8.92 8.14
CA LEU A 119 20.16 8.38 8.95
C LEU A 119 21.53 8.81 8.43
N VAL A 120 21.71 8.91 7.11
CA VAL A 120 22.98 9.36 6.51
C VAL A 120 23.11 10.88 6.51
N SER A 121 22.01 11.62 6.42
CA SER A 121 22.05 13.09 6.38
C SER A 121 22.20 13.73 7.77
N THR A 122 21.42 13.27 8.74
CA THR A 122 21.29 13.92 10.06
C THR A 122 21.63 12.98 11.22
N GLY A 123 22.00 11.74 10.93
CA GLY A 123 22.25 10.73 11.96
C GLY A 123 20.96 10.21 12.61
N SER A 124 21.11 9.48 13.72
CA SER A 124 19.97 8.89 14.43
C SER A 124 19.07 9.94 15.10
N THR A 125 19.54 11.16 15.30
CA THR A 125 18.78 12.26 15.92
C THR A 125 17.67 12.80 15.03
N GLY A 126 17.77 12.66 13.71
CA GLY A 126 16.70 13.04 12.79
C GLY A 126 15.53 12.05 12.76
N LEU A 127 15.66 10.87 13.35
CA LEU A 127 14.65 9.82 13.35
C LEU A 127 13.79 9.84 14.62
N ASN A 128 12.48 9.76 14.46
CA ASN A 128 11.56 9.54 15.57
C ASN A 128 11.36 8.04 15.81
N PHE A 129 12.19 7.43 16.65
CA PHE A 129 12.12 5.98 16.90
C PHE A 129 10.78 5.51 17.49
N ILE A 130 10.08 6.35 18.27
CA ILE A 130 8.77 6.01 18.84
C ILE A 130 7.73 5.94 17.71
N GLY A 131 7.70 6.95 16.84
CA GLY A 131 6.78 7.00 15.71
C GLY A 131 7.09 5.94 14.65
N ILE A 132 8.37 5.70 14.33
CA ILE A 132 8.82 4.57 13.50
C ILE A 132 8.36 3.24 14.11
N GLY A 133 8.53 3.06 15.42
CA GLY A 133 8.08 1.86 16.13
C GLY A 133 6.58 1.62 15.97
N LYS A 134 5.75 2.67 16.08
CA LYS A 134 4.30 2.62 15.84
C LYS A 134 3.97 2.22 14.39
N ILE A 135 4.67 2.78 13.41
CA ILE A 135 4.48 2.45 11.98
C ILE A 135 4.86 0.99 11.71
N VAL A 136 6.07 0.57 12.13
CA VAL A 136 6.55 -0.80 11.95
C VAL A 136 5.64 -1.80 12.65
N LEU A 137 5.17 -1.48 13.86
CA LEU A 137 4.20 -2.31 14.57
C LEU A 137 2.91 -2.47 13.77
N SER A 138 2.37 -1.40 13.18
CA SER A 138 1.18 -1.50 12.33
C SER A 138 1.43 -2.36 11.09
N LEU A 139 2.58 -2.19 10.44
CA LEU A 139 2.98 -2.96 9.25
C LEU A 139 3.11 -4.47 9.52
N ILE A 140 3.55 -4.86 10.73
CA ILE A 140 3.67 -6.26 11.16
C ILE A 140 2.33 -6.80 11.67
N ALA A 141 1.60 -6.02 12.46
CA ALA A 141 0.34 -6.45 13.06
C ALA A 141 -0.77 -6.65 12.02
N SER A 142 -0.84 -5.79 10.99
CA SER A 142 -1.94 -5.82 10.02
C SER A 142 -2.03 -7.14 9.22
N PRO A 143 -0.95 -7.76 8.69
CA PRO A 143 -1.06 -9.06 8.04
C PRO A 143 -1.42 -10.19 9.01
N LEU A 144 -0.93 -10.16 10.26
CA LEU A 144 -1.27 -11.17 11.26
C LEU A 144 -2.76 -11.11 11.61
N LEU A 145 -3.26 -9.90 11.83
CA LEU A 145 -4.70 -9.65 12.01
C LEU A 145 -5.48 -10.11 10.79
N ALA A 146 -5.01 -9.83 9.57
CA ALA A 146 -5.67 -10.25 8.34
C ALA A 146 -5.74 -11.78 8.18
N ILE A 147 -4.69 -12.52 8.55
CA ILE A 147 -4.70 -14.00 8.55
C ILE A 147 -5.75 -14.50 9.55
N PHE A 148 -5.72 -13.98 10.77
CA PHE A 148 -6.63 -14.41 11.84
C PHE A 148 -8.10 -14.06 11.54
N SER A 149 -8.38 -12.81 11.19
CA SER A 149 -9.73 -12.35 10.85
C SER A 149 -10.24 -12.99 9.56
N GLY A 150 -9.37 -13.23 8.58
CA GLY A 150 -9.72 -13.93 7.34
C GLY A 150 -10.14 -15.37 7.59
N PHE A 151 -9.47 -16.05 8.53
CA PHE A 151 -9.87 -17.38 9.00
C PHE A 151 -11.27 -17.35 9.63
N ILE A 152 -11.54 -16.36 10.50
CA ILE A 152 -12.84 -16.18 11.15
C ILE A 152 -13.94 -15.91 10.11
N VAL A 153 -13.74 -14.94 9.21
CA VAL A 153 -14.71 -14.57 8.17
C VAL A 153 -15.08 -15.79 7.33
N MET A 154 -14.09 -16.57 6.88
CA MET A 154 -14.36 -17.76 6.08
C MET A 154 -15.08 -18.85 6.89
N THR A 155 -14.71 -19.03 8.16
CA THR A 155 -15.39 -19.99 9.07
C THR A 155 -16.86 -19.63 9.25
N VAL A 156 -17.17 -18.35 9.48
CA VAL A 156 -18.55 -17.85 9.58
C VAL A 156 -19.31 -18.11 8.28
N LEU A 157 -18.71 -17.82 7.12
CA LEU A 157 -19.34 -18.12 5.83
C LEU A 157 -19.61 -19.61 5.64
N PHE A 158 -18.72 -20.50 6.10
CA PHE A 158 -18.99 -21.93 6.08
C PHE A 158 -20.10 -22.37 7.02
N LEU A 159 -20.19 -21.77 8.22
CA LEU A 159 -21.29 -22.06 9.14
C LEU A 159 -22.64 -21.64 8.56
N LEU A 160 -22.70 -20.48 7.89
CA LEU A 160 -23.93 -19.95 7.30
C LEU A 160 -24.32 -20.64 5.99
N PHE A 161 -23.35 -20.93 5.13
CA PHE A 161 -23.61 -21.35 3.75
C PHE A 161 -23.11 -22.78 3.40
N GLY A 162 -22.42 -23.46 4.31
CA GLY A 162 -21.79 -24.76 4.04
C GLY A 162 -22.77 -25.91 3.75
N ARG A 163 -24.06 -25.74 4.04
CA ARG A 163 -25.12 -26.72 3.73
C ARG A 163 -25.66 -26.61 2.30
N PHE A 164 -25.37 -25.53 1.58
CA PHE A 164 -25.87 -25.32 0.22
C PHE A 164 -24.91 -25.89 -0.83
N ALA A 165 -25.46 -26.34 -1.96
CA ALA A 165 -24.66 -26.80 -3.08
C ALA A 165 -23.78 -25.67 -3.66
N PRO A 166 -22.48 -25.91 -3.94
CA PRO A 166 -21.58 -24.90 -4.50
C PRO A 166 -22.08 -24.24 -5.79
N SER A 167 -22.78 -24.99 -6.65
CA SER A 167 -23.37 -24.50 -7.89
C SER A 167 -24.42 -23.41 -7.67
N ALA A 168 -25.24 -23.55 -6.62
CA ALA A 168 -26.28 -22.58 -6.27
C ALA A 168 -25.71 -21.28 -5.68
N LEU A 169 -24.59 -21.38 -4.96
CA LEU A 169 -23.95 -20.25 -4.29
C LEU A 169 -23.01 -19.45 -5.20
N ASN A 170 -22.35 -20.10 -6.14
CA ASN A 170 -21.33 -19.47 -6.99
C ASN A 170 -21.83 -18.21 -7.71
N GLY A 171 -23.04 -18.24 -8.28
CA GLY A 171 -23.61 -17.09 -8.96
C GLY A 171 -23.85 -15.89 -8.04
N ARG A 172 -24.30 -16.13 -6.80
CA ARG A 172 -24.56 -15.08 -5.80
C ARG A 172 -23.26 -14.50 -5.25
N PHE A 173 -22.31 -15.35 -4.89
CA PHE A 173 -21.00 -14.89 -4.40
C PHE A 173 -20.20 -14.15 -5.46
N LYS A 174 -20.35 -14.46 -6.76
CA LYS A 174 -19.75 -13.63 -7.81
C LYS A 174 -20.27 -12.19 -7.77
N LYS A 175 -21.59 -12.00 -7.60
CA LYS A 175 -22.18 -10.65 -7.49
C LYS A 175 -21.72 -9.94 -6.21
N MET A 176 -21.74 -10.65 -5.08
CA MET A 176 -21.27 -10.08 -3.80
C MET A 176 -19.77 -9.75 -3.83
N GLN A 177 -18.97 -10.54 -4.55
CA GLN A 177 -17.54 -10.30 -4.68
C GLN A 177 -17.23 -8.99 -5.41
N ILE A 178 -18.07 -8.57 -6.35
CA ILE A 178 -17.90 -7.26 -7.01
C ILE A 178 -18.01 -6.15 -5.95
N LEU A 179 -18.97 -6.26 -5.03
CA LEU A 179 -19.13 -5.30 -3.94
C LEU A 179 -17.94 -5.33 -2.97
N SER A 180 -17.46 -6.50 -2.55
CA SER A 180 -16.29 -6.59 -1.67
C SER A 180 -15.00 -6.10 -2.34
N ALA A 181 -14.83 -6.34 -3.64
CA ALA A 181 -13.71 -5.81 -4.40
C ALA A 181 -13.80 -4.28 -4.53
N ALA A 182 -15.01 -3.73 -4.67
CA ALA A 182 -15.24 -2.30 -4.64
C ALA A 182 -14.85 -1.68 -3.28
N THR A 183 -15.32 -2.25 -2.16
CA THR A 183 -14.94 -1.74 -0.83
C THR A 183 -13.45 -1.90 -0.56
N MET A 184 -12.84 -2.98 -1.04
CA MET A 184 -11.39 -3.19 -0.99
C MET A 184 -10.62 -2.11 -1.76
N ALA A 185 -11.01 -1.79 -2.99
CA ALA A 185 -10.41 -0.70 -3.77
C ALA A 185 -10.56 0.66 -3.07
N PHE A 186 -11.75 0.96 -2.53
CA PHE A 186 -11.94 2.18 -1.75
C PHE A 186 -11.02 2.24 -0.53
N SER A 187 -10.93 1.13 0.22
CA SER A 187 -10.08 1.02 1.41
C SER A 187 -8.60 1.19 1.06
N HIS A 188 -8.17 0.60 -0.05
CA HIS A 188 -6.83 0.73 -0.60
C HIS A 188 -6.48 2.20 -0.87
N GLY A 189 -7.30 2.91 -1.66
CA GLY A 189 -7.15 4.35 -1.91
C GLY A 189 -7.08 5.18 -0.63
N SER A 190 -7.91 4.83 0.35
CA SER A 190 -7.99 5.52 1.64
C SER A 190 -6.73 5.43 2.49
N ASN A 191 -5.85 4.44 2.27
CA ASN A 191 -4.63 4.27 3.06
C ASN A 191 -3.36 4.61 2.27
N ASP A 192 -3.33 4.30 0.97
CA ASP A 192 -2.12 4.33 0.17
C ASP A 192 -1.80 5.70 -0.40
N ALA A 193 -2.77 6.39 -1.02
CA ALA A 193 -2.55 7.75 -1.54
C ALA A 193 -2.10 8.73 -0.46
N GLN A 194 -2.55 8.51 0.78
CA GLN A 194 -2.19 9.33 1.93
C GLN A 194 -0.70 9.33 2.24
N LYS A 195 0.04 8.29 1.84
CA LYS A 195 1.48 8.21 2.07
C LYS A 195 2.19 9.32 1.30
N SER A 196 1.88 9.45 0.01
CA SER A 196 2.39 10.51 -0.86
C SER A 196 1.91 11.89 -0.42
N MET A 197 0.65 12.00 0.04
CA MET A 197 0.14 13.25 0.64
C MET A 197 0.98 13.67 1.85
N GLY A 198 1.34 12.72 2.72
CA GLY A 198 2.16 12.97 3.90
C GLY A 198 3.54 13.50 3.55
N ILE A 199 4.19 12.92 2.53
CA ILE A 199 5.53 13.35 2.08
C ILE A 199 5.49 14.73 1.43
N ILE A 200 4.53 15.02 0.56
CA ILE A 200 4.39 16.34 -0.03
C ILE A 200 4.10 17.39 1.05
N THR A 201 3.22 17.07 2.00
CA THR A 201 2.89 17.98 3.10
C THR A 201 4.09 18.23 4.00
N LEU A 202 4.90 17.20 4.28
CA LEU A 202 6.16 17.35 5.01
C LEU A 202 7.12 18.29 4.28
N ALA A 203 7.29 18.15 2.97
CA ALA A 203 8.16 19.02 2.18
C ALA A 203 7.67 20.48 2.12
N LEU A 204 6.35 20.68 2.04
CA LEU A 204 5.77 22.02 2.09
C LEU A 204 5.93 22.65 3.48
N LEU A 205 5.88 21.85 4.55
CA LEU A 205 6.11 22.30 5.92
C LEU A 205 7.59 22.62 6.16
N SER A 206 8.53 21.74 5.76
CA SER A 206 9.98 21.97 5.89
C SER A 206 10.43 23.20 5.11
N GLY A 207 9.90 23.38 3.90
CA GLY A 207 10.19 24.53 3.05
C GLY A 207 9.53 25.84 3.48
N GLY A 208 8.77 25.86 4.58
CA GLY A 208 8.12 27.05 5.13
C GLY A 208 6.88 27.56 4.37
N TYR A 209 6.31 26.74 3.48
CA TYR A 209 5.06 27.06 2.76
C TYR A 209 3.81 26.80 3.59
N LEU A 210 3.92 25.96 4.63
CA LEU A 210 2.87 25.70 5.61
C LEU A 210 3.35 26.09 7.00
N SER A 211 2.42 26.55 7.85
CA SER A 211 2.69 26.85 9.26
C SER A 211 2.37 25.69 10.19
N SER A 212 1.53 24.74 9.75
CA SER A 212 1.13 23.55 10.49
C SER A 212 0.97 22.36 9.54
N PHE A 213 1.03 21.15 10.08
CA PHE A 213 0.83 19.94 9.28
C PHE A 213 -0.66 19.71 8.98
N GLU A 214 -1.15 20.40 7.95
CA GLU A 214 -2.47 20.21 7.37
C GLU A 214 -2.33 19.89 5.89
N VAL A 215 -2.85 18.73 5.47
CA VAL A 215 -2.77 18.28 4.09
C VAL A 215 -3.63 19.18 3.21
N PRO A 216 -3.05 19.94 2.26
CA PRO A 216 -3.83 20.82 1.42
C PRO A 216 -4.73 20.05 0.45
N ASP A 217 -5.90 20.60 0.11
CA ASP A 217 -6.86 19.96 -0.77
C ASP A 217 -6.31 19.68 -2.17
N TYR A 218 -5.43 20.55 -2.69
CA TYR A 218 -4.77 20.32 -3.98
C TYR A 218 -3.79 19.15 -3.92
N VAL A 219 -3.03 18.97 -2.83
CA VAL A 219 -2.15 17.80 -2.63
C VAL A 219 -3.00 16.53 -2.59
N LYS A 220 -4.10 16.58 -1.84
CA LYS A 220 -5.06 15.47 -1.73
C LYS A 220 -5.63 15.06 -3.09
N PHE A 221 -6.05 16.04 -3.90
CA PHE A 221 -6.56 15.79 -5.25
C PHE A 221 -5.48 15.26 -6.20
N LEU A 222 -4.27 15.82 -6.17
CA LEU A 222 -3.17 15.41 -7.04
C LEU A 222 -2.73 13.96 -6.75
N CYS A 223 -2.56 13.58 -5.47
CA CYS A 223 -2.25 12.20 -5.10
C CYS A 223 -3.39 11.25 -5.48
N ALA A 224 -4.65 11.62 -5.18
CA ALA A 224 -5.81 10.81 -5.58
C ALA A 224 -5.84 10.56 -7.10
N ALA A 225 -5.58 11.61 -7.91
CA ALA A 225 -5.52 11.52 -9.36
C ALA A 225 -4.33 10.66 -9.84
N ALA A 226 -3.14 10.85 -9.27
CA ALA A 226 -1.95 10.07 -9.62
C ALA A 226 -2.16 8.57 -9.34
N MET A 227 -2.67 8.22 -8.17
CA MET A 227 -3.00 6.85 -7.79
C MET A 227 -4.07 6.24 -8.72
N ALA A 228 -5.13 6.99 -9.02
CA ALA A 228 -6.19 6.54 -9.92
C ALA A 228 -5.69 6.30 -11.35
N CYS A 229 -4.87 7.22 -11.89
CA CYS A 229 -4.23 7.08 -13.19
C CYS A 229 -3.29 5.88 -13.25
N GLY A 230 -2.46 5.68 -12.23
CA GLY A 230 -1.62 4.47 -12.09
C GLY A 230 -2.48 3.21 -12.09
N THR A 231 -3.56 3.21 -11.31
CA THR A 231 -4.51 2.09 -11.26
C THR A 231 -5.14 1.81 -12.62
N ALA A 232 -5.49 2.85 -13.38
CA ALA A 232 -6.12 2.74 -14.69
C ALA A 232 -5.19 2.13 -15.76
N LEU A 233 -3.88 2.40 -15.69
CA LEU A 233 -2.89 1.75 -16.57
C LEU A 233 -2.66 0.28 -16.20
N GLY A 234 -2.87 -0.05 -14.93
CA GLY A 234 -2.94 -1.40 -14.41
C GLY A 234 -1.59 -2.08 -14.20
N GLY A 235 -1.63 -3.25 -13.56
CA GLY A 235 -0.45 -4.02 -13.15
C GLY A 235 -0.46 -5.45 -13.69
N TRP A 236 -0.68 -5.65 -14.99
CA TRP A 236 -0.95 -6.98 -15.57
C TRP A 236 0.08 -8.07 -15.24
N ARG A 237 1.36 -7.71 -15.14
CA ARG A 237 2.43 -8.62 -14.70
C ARG A 237 2.19 -9.14 -13.28
N ILE A 238 1.75 -8.27 -12.38
CA ILE A 238 1.47 -8.61 -10.97
C ILE A 238 0.10 -9.29 -10.83
N ILE A 239 -0.94 -8.82 -11.53
CA ILE A 239 -2.28 -9.43 -11.51
C ILE A 239 -2.22 -10.93 -11.86
N ARG A 240 -1.46 -11.29 -12.90
CA ARG A 240 -1.25 -12.69 -13.30
C ARG A 240 -0.47 -13.50 -12.25
N THR A 241 0.30 -12.84 -11.40
CA THR A 241 1.17 -13.46 -10.40
C THR A 241 0.45 -13.71 -9.07
N ILE A 242 -0.40 -12.79 -8.60
CA ILE A 242 -1.07 -12.91 -7.29
C ILE A 242 -2.30 -13.85 -7.34
N GLY A 243 -3.07 -13.83 -8.44
CA GLY A 243 -4.41 -14.47 -8.58
C GLY A 243 -4.49 -16.00 -8.56
N GLY A 244 -3.53 -16.71 -7.95
CA GLY A 244 -3.56 -18.18 -7.85
C GLY A 244 -2.29 -18.84 -7.31
N LYS A 245 -1.26 -18.06 -6.95
CA LYS A 245 -0.01 -18.62 -6.40
C LYS A 245 -0.11 -18.97 -4.92
N ILE A 246 -0.93 -18.27 -4.13
CA ILE A 246 -1.07 -18.53 -2.68
C ILE A 246 -2.11 -19.63 -2.41
N PHE A 247 -3.28 -19.49 -3.02
CA PHE A 247 -4.45 -20.34 -2.81
C PHE A 247 -5.36 -20.28 -4.05
N LYS A 248 -6.05 -21.39 -4.39
CA LYS A 248 -6.99 -21.43 -5.52
C LYS A 248 -8.29 -20.72 -5.13
N LEU A 249 -8.50 -19.53 -5.67
CA LEU A 249 -9.66 -18.71 -5.34
C LEU A 249 -10.94 -19.20 -6.04
N GLU A 250 -11.98 -19.39 -5.23
CA GLU A 250 -13.37 -19.57 -5.64
C GLU A 250 -14.17 -18.31 -5.28
N PRO A 251 -15.32 -18.02 -5.88
CA PRO A 251 -16.07 -16.79 -5.63
C PRO A 251 -16.32 -16.48 -4.15
N ILE A 252 -16.69 -17.49 -3.35
CA ILE A 252 -16.90 -17.32 -1.89
C ILE A 252 -15.61 -16.95 -1.15
N SER A 253 -14.49 -17.58 -1.53
CA SER A 253 -13.19 -17.33 -0.92
C SER A 253 -12.61 -15.98 -1.35
N GLY A 254 -12.84 -15.59 -2.60
CA GLY A 254 -12.49 -14.27 -3.11
C GLY A 254 -13.28 -13.18 -2.40
N PHE A 255 -14.61 -13.34 -2.29
CA PHE A 255 -15.46 -12.44 -1.50
C PHE A 255 -14.96 -12.30 -0.06
N ALA A 256 -14.67 -13.42 0.62
CA ALA A 256 -14.18 -13.43 1.99
C ALA A 256 -12.84 -12.68 2.12
N ALA A 257 -11.90 -12.92 1.20
CA ALA A 257 -10.58 -12.29 1.22
C ALA A 257 -10.67 -10.78 0.97
N ASP A 258 -11.48 -10.35 0.00
CA ASP A 258 -11.68 -8.93 -0.34
C ASP A 258 -12.36 -8.18 0.81
N LEU A 259 -13.43 -8.78 1.37
CA LEU A 259 -14.14 -8.21 2.51
C LEU A 259 -13.22 -8.06 3.73
N ASN A 260 -12.48 -9.11 4.06
CA ASN A 260 -11.57 -9.07 5.20
C ASN A 260 -10.45 -8.05 5.02
N SER A 261 -9.86 -7.99 3.81
CA SER A 261 -8.81 -7.02 3.49
C SER A 261 -9.34 -5.59 3.61
N SER A 262 -10.54 -5.34 3.08
CA SER A 262 -11.23 -4.06 3.19
C SER A 262 -11.46 -3.66 4.65
N ILE A 263 -11.96 -4.57 5.49
CA ILE A 263 -12.19 -4.31 6.92
C ILE A 263 -10.88 -3.93 7.61
N VAL A 264 -9.81 -4.72 7.42
CA VAL A 264 -8.52 -4.49 8.09
C VAL A 264 -7.89 -3.17 7.64
N ILE A 265 -7.84 -2.92 6.33
CA ILE A 265 -7.22 -1.69 5.79
C ILE A 265 -8.03 -0.47 6.22
N PHE A 266 -9.35 -0.50 6.06
CA PHE A 266 -10.18 0.65 6.41
C PHE A 266 -10.16 0.93 7.92
N SER A 267 -10.16 -0.12 8.76
CA SER A 267 -10.00 0.06 10.22
C SER A 267 -8.65 0.70 10.55
N ALA A 268 -7.57 0.28 9.91
CA ALA A 268 -6.27 0.93 10.08
C ALA A 268 -6.30 2.40 9.62
N THR A 269 -6.95 2.72 8.49
CA THR A 269 -7.14 4.10 8.03
C THR A 269 -7.89 4.95 9.05
N LEU A 270 -8.96 4.42 9.66
CA LEU A 270 -9.71 5.12 10.71
C LEU A 270 -8.87 5.35 11.97
N LEU A 271 -7.96 4.42 12.28
CA LEU A 271 -6.98 4.56 13.35
C LEU A 271 -5.74 5.38 12.93
N HIS A 272 -5.73 5.91 11.71
CA HIS A 272 -4.64 6.71 11.14
C HIS A 272 -3.32 5.96 11.01
N LEU A 273 -3.38 4.64 10.92
CA LEU A 273 -2.22 3.77 10.83
C LEU A 273 -1.91 3.41 9.37
N PRO A 274 -0.68 3.65 8.89
CA PRO A 274 -0.25 3.17 7.59
C PRO A 274 -0.06 1.65 7.64
N VAL A 275 -0.66 0.96 6.68
CA VAL A 275 -0.51 -0.50 6.52
C VAL A 275 0.10 -0.85 5.17
N SER A 276 0.57 -2.09 5.05
CA SER A 276 0.89 -2.70 3.76
C SER A 276 -0.36 -3.40 3.22
N THR A 277 -0.99 -2.82 2.20
CA THR A 277 -2.16 -3.40 1.55
C THR A 277 -1.82 -4.75 0.90
N THR A 278 -0.65 -4.87 0.26
CA THR A 278 -0.11 -6.14 -0.26
C THR A 278 -0.06 -7.23 0.81
N HIS A 279 0.43 -6.89 2.02
CA HIS A 279 0.55 -7.89 3.09
C HIS A 279 -0.82 -8.23 3.68
N VAL A 280 -1.72 -7.25 3.83
CA VAL A 280 -3.07 -7.47 4.34
C VAL A 280 -3.90 -8.33 3.37
N VAL A 281 -3.83 -8.09 2.07
CA VAL A 281 -4.51 -8.91 1.06
C VAL A 281 -3.97 -10.33 1.04
N SER A 282 -2.64 -10.46 1.01
CA SER A 282 -1.98 -11.77 1.04
C SER A 282 -2.32 -12.54 2.32
N GLY A 283 -2.30 -11.84 3.47
CA GLY A 283 -2.71 -12.37 4.77
C GLY A 283 -4.15 -12.85 4.79
N SER A 284 -5.08 -12.05 4.25
CA SER A 284 -6.49 -12.43 4.13
C SER A 284 -6.68 -13.67 3.27
N ILE A 285 -5.98 -13.77 2.13
CA ILE A 285 -6.02 -14.96 1.26
C ILE A 285 -5.48 -16.20 2.00
N MET A 286 -4.38 -16.05 2.75
CA MET A 286 -3.81 -17.13 3.56
C MET A 286 -4.77 -17.58 4.67
N GLY A 287 -5.38 -16.64 5.41
CA GLY A 287 -6.36 -16.92 6.46
C GLY A 287 -7.59 -17.66 5.94
N VAL A 288 -8.19 -17.13 4.86
CA VAL A 288 -9.33 -17.75 4.17
C VAL A 288 -8.98 -19.15 3.65
N GLY A 289 -7.81 -19.32 3.03
CA GLY A 289 -7.35 -20.63 2.55
C GLY A 289 -7.16 -21.62 3.69
N THR A 290 -6.57 -21.17 4.80
CA THR A 290 -6.33 -21.97 6.01
C THR A 290 -7.63 -22.49 6.62
N ALA A 291 -8.68 -21.65 6.67
CA ALA A 291 -10.00 -22.04 7.16
C ALA A 291 -10.66 -23.15 6.34
N LYS A 292 -10.41 -23.21 5.01
CA LYS A 292 -10.87 -24.35 4.20
C LYS A 292 -10.03 -25.58 4.50
N ARG A 293 -8.70 -25.44 4.41
CA ARG A 293 -7.71 -26.47 4.74
C ARG A 293 -6.33 -25.85 4.80
N ILE A 294 -5.60 -26.10 5.89
CA ILE A 294 -4.20 -25.63 6.06
C ILE A 294 -3.31 -25.99 4.85
N ARG A 295 -3.46 -27.22 4.32
CA ARG A 295 -2.67 -27.71 3.17
C ARG A 295 -3.08 -27.10 1.82
N ALA A 296 -4.19 -26.37 1.74
CA ALA A 296 -4.61 -25.72 0.49
C ALA A 296 -3.81 -24.43 0.22
N VAL A 297 -3.20 -23.84 1.26
CA VAL A 297 -2.29 -22.71 1.13
C VAL A 297 -0.91 -23.21 0.72
N ARG A 298 -0.32 -22.59 -0.31
CA ARG A 298 1.05 -22.89 -0.76
C ARG A 298 2.07 -22.17 0.13
N TRP A 299 2.36 -22.73 1.30
CA TRP A 299 3.25 -22.12 2.30
C TRP A 299 4.65 -21.76 1.80
N GLY A 300 5.19 -22.48 0.81
CA GLY A 300 6.46 -22.10 0.18
C GLY A 300 6.41 -20.72 -0.49
N VAL A 301 5.27 -20.37 -1.11
CA VAL A 301 5.06 -19.02 -1.68
C VAL A 301 4.91 -18.00 -0.54
N ALA A 302 4.13 -18.32 0.49
CA ALA A 302 3.98 -17.44 1.66
C ALA A 302 5.33 -17.11 2.33
N GLN A 303 6.21 -18.10 2.46
CA GLN A 303 7.54 -17.92 3.02
C GLN A 303 8.41 -17.02 2.12
N GLN A 304 8.41 -17.23 0.81
CA GLN A 304 9.13 -16.36 -0.14
C GLN A 304 8.64 -14.91 -0.05
N MET A 305 7.33 -14.70 0.11
CA MET A 305 6.74 -13.38 0.30
C MET A 305 7.21 -12.75 1.60
N LEU A 306 7.16 -13.49 2.72
CA LEU A 306 7.63 -13.00 4.02
C LEU A 306 9.10 -12.56 3.98
N VAL A 307 9.96 -13.29 3.28
CA VAL A 307 11.36 -12.88 3.07
C VAL A 307 11.44 -11.55 2.34
N ALA A 308 10.70 -11.38 1.24
CA ALA A 308 10.64 -10.10 0.52
C ALA A 308 10.13 -8.96 1.40
N TRP A 309 9.14 -9.22 2.25
CA TRP A 309 8.55 -8.23 3.15
C TRP A 309 9.56 -7.71 4.17
N VAL A 310 10.32 -8.62 4.81
CA VAL A 310 11.34 -8.28 5.80
C VAL A 310 12.52 -7.56 5.14
N LEU A 311 12.95 -7.99 3.95
CA LEU A 311 14.08 -7.40 3.24
C LEU A 311 13.79 -6.02 2.65
N THR A 312 12.53 -5.68 2.42
CA THR A 312 12.16 -4.40 1.78
C THR A 312 12.68 -3.20 2.56
N ILE A 313 12.47 -3.13 3.88
CA ILE A 313 12.90 -1.96 4.69
C ILE A 313 14.44 -1.79 4.67
N PRO A 314 15.26 -2.81 4.96
CA PRO A 314 16.71 -2.68 4.88
C PRO A 314 17.21 -2.31 3.47
N CYS A 315 16.67 -2.95 2.44
CA CYS A 315 17.09 -2.68 1.06
C CYS A 315 16.75 -1.25 0.63
N THR A 316 15.54 -0.76 0.96
CA THR A 316 15.18 0.62 0.62
C THR A 316 15.87 1.65 1.49
N ALA A 317 16.21 1.33 2.73
CA ALA A 317 17.09 2.18 3.55
C ALA A 317 18.46 2.35 2.91
N VAL A 318 19.08 1.25 2.43
CA VAL A 318 20.34 1.35 1.68
C VAL A 318 20.17 2.17 0.40
N MET A 319 19.08 1.95 -0.35
CA MET A 319 18.81 2.73 -1.57
C MET A 319 18.59 4.22 -1.29
N GLY A 320 17.86 4.58 -0.23
CA GLY A 320 17.65 5.97 0.18
C GLY A 320 18.96 6.64 0.63
N ALA A 321 19.78 5.93 1.39
CA ALA A 321 21.12 6.38 1.78
C ALA A 321 22.04 6.65 0.57
N LEU A 322 22.05 5.73 -0.40
CA LEU A 322 22.84 5.90 -1.64
C LEU A 322 22.28 7.02 -2.52
N ALA A 323 20.95 7.12 -2.63
CA ALA A 323 20.30 8.19 -3.37
C ALA A 323 20.62 9.57 -2.77
N TYR A 324 20.73 9.68 -1.45
CA TYR A 324 21.10 10.93 -0.80
C TYR A 324 22.48 11.43 -1.21
N GLN A 325 23.46 10.52 -1.29
CA GLN A 325 24.77 10.86 -1.83
C GLN A 325 24.63 11.37 -3.26
N ILE A 326 23.90 10.67 -4.14
CA ILE A 326 23.70 11.11 -5.54
C ILE A 326 23.04 12.50 -5.62
N VAL A 327 22.04 12.76 -4.78
CA VAL A 327 21.33 14.05 -4.74
C VAL A 327 22.30 15.19 -4.39
N LEU A 328 23.16 15.01 -3.38
CA LEU A 328 24.19 16.00 -3.00
C LEU A 328 25.25 16.25 -4.08
N TRP A 329 25.38 15.36 -5.06
CA TRP A 329 26.28 15.57 -6.21
C TRP A 329 25.59 16.29 -7.37
N ILE A 330 24.26 16.22 -7.46
CA ILE A 330 23.47 16.81 -8.55
C ILE A 330 23.08 18.26 -8.23
N PHE A 331 22.72 18.51 -6.97
CA PHE A 331 22.31 19.81 -6.44
C PHE A 331 23.47 20.43 -5.68
#